data_AF-A0A662QRP8-F1
#
_entry.id   AF-A0A662QRP8-F1
#
_cell.length_a   1.000
_cell.length_b   1.000
_cell.length_c   1.000
_cell.angle_alpha   90.00
_cell.angle_beta   90.00
_cell.angle_gamma   90.00
#
_symmetry.space_group_name_H-M   'P 1'
#
loop_
_entity.id
_entity.type
_entity.pdbx_description
1 polymer ?
#
loop_
_entity_poly.entity_id
_entity_poly.type
_entity_poly.pdbx_seq_one_letter_code
_entity_poly.pdbx_strand_id
1 'polypeptide(L)'
;MVTISDGAGGVEMGALIDKMRRILTVKGGFSGVLDDGAYVKIGDKYVVFTTNSFTVEHVFFPGGDIGKLAVCGTINDLCVMGARPIGLALVIEEGFSDDELWKILESVNRVCEKVNVPVVTGDTKVLSKGEVRGILINVSGVAIADKVIANSGLEVGDKIVVSGSAGDHGAAILSSRFGYEGSLVSDCAPV
;
A
#
# COMPACT_ATOMS: atom_id res chain seq x y z
N MET A 1 0.04 -0.81 -26.05
CA MET A 1 -0.83 0.09 -25.27
C MET A 1 -0.89 -0.49 -23.86
N VAL A 2 -0.78 0.33 -22.82
CA VAL A 2 -1.02 -0.09 -21.43
C VAL A 2 -2.53 -0.06 -21.18
N THR A 3 -3.06 -1.04 -20.48
CA THR A 3 -4.49 -1.33 -20.29
C THR A 3 -4.83 -1.51 -18.81
N ILE A 4 -6.12 -1.58 -18.47
CA ILE A 4 -6.57 -1.78 -17.08
C ILE A 4 -6.08 -3.12 -16.50
N SER A 5 -6.00 -4.18 -17.31
CA SER A 5 -5.50 -5.48 -16.85
C SER A 5 -4.03 -5.44 -16.42
N ASP A 6 -3.24 -4.51 -17.00
CA ASP A 6 -1.84 -4.32 -16.63
C ASP A 6 -1.65 -3.72 -15.22
N GLY A 7 -2.73 -3.24 -14.57
CA GLY A 7 -2.72 -2.72 -13.19
C GLY A 7 -3.58 -3.50 -12.20
N ALA A 8 -4.04 -4.71 -12.56
CA ALA A 8 -5.01 -5.47 -11.78
C ALA A 8 -4.39 -6.46 -10.76
N GLY A 9 -3.07 -6.47 -10.58
CA GLY A 9 -2.40 -7.38 -9.65
C GLY A 9 -2.09 -8.79 -10.20
N GLY A 10 -2.45 -9.07 -11.45
CA GLY A 10 -2.39 -10.41 -12.06
C GLY A 10 -1.19 -10.69 -12.96
N VAL A 11 -1.33 -11.72 -13.81
CA VAL A 11 -0.29 -12.21 -14.73
C VAL A 11 0.11 -11.13 -15.74
N GLU A 12 -0.85 -10.36 -16.25
CA GLU A 12 -0.64 -9.28 -17.21
C GLU A 12 0.23 -8.16 -16.61
N MET A 13 -0.06 -7.76 -15.37
CA MET A 13 0.77 -6.80 -14.62
C MET A 13 2.19 -7.32 -14.44
N GLY A 14 2.36 -8.60 -14.04
CA GLY A 14 3.68 -9.22 -13.92
C GLY A 14 4.48 -9.18 -15.22
N ALA A 15 3.83 -9.50 -16.35
CA ALA A 15 4.46 -9.43 -17.67
C ALA A 15 4.83 -8.01 -18.10
N LEU A 16 4.06 -6.99 -17.70
CA LEU A 16 4.42 -5.59 -17.92
C LEU A 16 5.62 -5.18 -17.06
N ILE A 17 5.61 -5.53 -15.77
CA ILE A 17 6.71 -5.26 -14.84
C ILE A 17 8.00 -5.86 -15.40
N ASP A 18 8.00 -7.14 -15.81
CA ASP A 18 9.19 -7.79 -16.39
C ASP A 18 9.79 -7.01 -17.57
N LYS A 19 8.95 -6.48 -18.45
CA LYS A 19 9.39 -5.64 -19.57
C LYS A 19 10.02 -4.33 -19.07
N MET A 20 9.39 -3.68 -18.10
CA MET A 20 9.94 -2.46 -17.48
C MET A 20 11.30 -2.72 -16.82
N ARG A 21 11.46 -3.85 -16.11
CA ARG A 21 12.71 -4.22 -15.42
C ARG A 21 13.87 -4.54 -16.38
N ARG A 22 13.57 -4.95 -17.62
CA ARG A 22 14.58 -5.09 -18.69
C ARG A 22 15.10 -3.74 -19.20
N ILE A 23 14.35 -2.66 -19.00
CA ILE A 23 14.74 -1.29 -19.37
C ILE A 23 15.42 -0.59 -18.19
N LEU A 24 14.86 -0.73 -16.99
CA LEU A 24 15.37 -0.16 -15.74
C LEU A 24 16.52 -1.00 -15.17
N THR A 25 17.68 -0.95 -15.83
CA THR A 25 18.82 -1.86 -15.56
C THR A 25 19.84 -1.34 -14.57
N VAL A 26 19.70 -0.09 -14.10
CA VAL A 26 20.62 0.50 -13.12
C VAL A 26 20.58 -0.32 -11.83
N LYS A 27 21.72 -0.92 -11.49
CA LYS A 27 21.89 -1.67 -10.25
C LYS A 27 22.36 -0.73 -9.15
N GLY A 28 21.69 -0.80 -8.00
CA GLY A 28 22.13 -0.18 -6.76
C GLY A 28 22.47 -1.26 -5.71
N GLY A 29 22.75 -0.83 -4.48
CA GLY A 29 22.94 -1.74 -3.34
C GLY A 29 21.65 -2.37 -2.80
N PHE A 30 20.50 -2.08 -3.41
CA PHE A 30 19.20 -2.59 -2.99
C PHE A 30 18.93 -4.00 -3.53
N SER A 31 18.28 -4.81 -2.70
CA SER A 31 17.75 -6.15 -2.98
C SER A 31 16.22 -6.16 -2.80
N GLY A 32 15.54 -7.28 -3.11
CA GLY A 32 14.09 -7.41 -2.93
C GLY A 32 13.23 -6.71 -3.99
N VAL A 33 13.77 -6.45 -5.18
CA VAL A 33 13.15 -5.50 -6.13
C VAL A 33 11.90 -6.02 -6.89
N LEU A 34 11.31 -7.13 -6.41
CA LEU A 34 10.00 -7.68 -6.80
C LEU A 34 9.32 -8.34 -5.57
N ASP A 35 9.77 -7.97 -4.38
CA ASP A 35 9.18 -8.35 -3.09
C ASP A 35 8.24 -7.22 -2.63
N ASP A 36 7.64 -7.34 -1.44
CA ASP A 36 6.73 -6.30 -0.88
C ASP A 36 7.46 -4.97 -0.61
N GLY A 37 8.80 -4.99 -0.56
CA GLY A 37 9.63 -3.81 -0.53
C GLY A 37 11.08 -4.09 -0.95
N ALA A 38 11.81 -3.03 -1.25
CA ALA A 38 13.25 -3.11 -1.50
C ALA A 38 14.04 -2.84 -0.22
N TYR A 39 15.21 -3.46 -0.08
CA TYR A 39 16.04 -3.28 1.12
C TYR A 39 17.53 -3.15 0.83
N VAL A 40 18.25 -2.45 1.68
CA VAL A 40 19.71 -2.28 1.63
C VAL A 40 20.29 -2.43 3.03
N LYS A 41 21.47 -3.05 3.13
CA LYS A 41 22.19 -3.16 4.41
C LYS A 41 22.94 -1.87 4.70
N ILE A 42 22.72 -1.29 5.88
CA ILE A 42 23.44 -0.11 6.39
C ILE A 42 23.95 -0.44 7.79
N GLY A 43 25.28 -0.55 7.92
CA GLY A 43 25.90 -1.02 9.16
C GLY A 43 25.51 -2.47 9.48
N ASP A 44 24.95 -2.68 10.67
CA ASP A 44 24.47 -3.96 11.17
C ASP A 44 22.99 -4.23 10.87
N LYS A 45 22.25 -3.25 10.34
CA LYS A 45 20.81 -3.35 10.08
C LYS A 45 20.48 -3.25 8.60
N TYR A 46 19.22 -3.52 8.28
CA TYR A 46 18.62 -3.30 6.98
C TYR A 46 17.67 -2.11 7.03
N VAL A 47 17.75 -1.26 6.00
CA VAL A 47 16.73 -0.28 5.70
C VAL A 47 15.83 -0.87 4.62
N VAL A 48 14.52 -0.89 4.89
CA VAL A 48 13.49 -1.39 3.97
C VAL A 48 12.63 -0.22 3.51
N PHE A 49 12.28 -0.21 2.22
CA PHE A 49 11.53 0.86 1.57
C PHE A 49 10.45 0.28 0.67
N THR A 50 9.25 0.81 0.77
CA THR A 50 8.12 0.44 -0.11
C THR A 50 7.29 1.66 -0.48
N THR A 51 6.48 1.55 -1.52
CA THR A 51 5.57 2.58 -2.00
C THR A 51 4.34 1.97 -2.64
N ASN A 52 3.18 2.53 -2.34
CA ASN A 52 1.91 2.14 -2.95
C ASN A 52 1.09 3.36 -3.33
N SER A 53 0.40 3.25 -4.46
CA SER A 53 -0.57 4.24 -4.92
C SER A 53 -1.97 3.62 -4.90
N PHE A 54 -2.92 4.34 -4.32
CA PHE A 54 -4.29 3.89 -4.09
C PHE A 54 -5.25 4.75 -4.91
N THR A 55 -6.12 4.09 -5.67
CA THR A 55 -7.00 4.70 -6.68
C THR A 55 -8.46 4.23 -6.57
N VAL A 56 -8.88 3.81 -5.38
CA VAL A 56 -10.23 3.29 -5.11
C VAL A 56 -11.30 4.38 -5.36
N GLU A 57 -12.31 4.05 -6.19
CA GLU A 57 -13.41 4.98 -6.55
C GLU A 57 -14.33 5.33 -5.36
N HIS A 58 -14.47 4.42 -4.40
CA HIS A 58 -15.24 4.63 -3.17
C HIS A 58 -14.31 5.08 -2.04
N VAL A 59 -14.10 6.39 -1.93
CA VAL A 59 -13.15 7.00 -0.98
C VAL A 59 -13.45 6.61 0.48
N PHE A 60 -14.73 6.44 0.82
CA PHE A 60 -15.21 5.93 2.10
C PHE A 60 -15.97 4.63 1.87
N PHE A 61 -15.72 3.63 2.70
CA PHE A 61 -16.33 2.30 2.61
C PHE A 61 -16.54 1.69 4.00
N PRO A 62 -17.41 0.67 4.14
CA PRO A 62 -17.56 -0.03 5.41
C PRO A 62 -16.22 -0.56 5.92
N GLY A 63 -15.78 -0.08 7.09
CA GLY A 63 -14.51 -0.48 7.71
C GLY A 63 -13.31 0.42 7.43
N GLY A 64 -13.44 1.45 6.58
CA GLY A 64 -12.34 2.38 6.37
C GLY A 64 -12.57 3.45 5.30
N ASP A 65 -11.47 4.03 4.88
CA ASP A 65 -11.38 5.02 3.83
C ASP A 65 -10.04 4.86 3.10
N ILE A 66 -9.88 5.56 1.98
CA ILE A 66 -8.67 5.51 1.17
C ILE A 66 -7.41 5.88 1.96
N GLY A 67 -7.49 6.78 2.95
CA GLY A 67 -6.35 7.16 3.78
C GLY A 67 -5.93 6.03 4.70
N LYS A 68 -6.88 5.46 5.44
CA LYS A 68 -6.68 4.27 6.26
C LYS A 68 -6.10 3.12 5.43
N LEU A 69 -6.67 2.86 4.26
CA LEU A 69 -6.19 1.83 3.32
C LEU A 69 -4.74 2.09 2.92
N ALA A 70 -4.44 3.34 2.57
CA ALA A 70 -3.14 3.69 2.07
C ALA A 70 -2.03 3.48 3.10
N VAL A 71 -2.25 3.95 4.34
CA VAL A 71 -1.25 3.74 5.40
C VAL A 71 -1.20 2.30 5.89
N CYS A 72 -2.34 1.59 5.99
CA CYS A 72 -2.32 0.18 6.37
C CYS A 72 -1.56 -0.65 5.34
N GLY A 73 -1.84 -0.49 4.04
CA GLY A 73 -1.14 -1.22 2.98
C GLY A 73 0.37 -0.99 3.03
N THR A 74 0.82 0.26 3.07
CA THR A 74 2.26 0.57 3.13
C THR A 74 2.92 0.11 4.43
N ILE A 75 2.24 0.18 5.58
CA ILE A 75 2.76 -0.38 6.84
C ILE A 75 2.88 -1.91 6.72
N ASN A 76 1.87 -2.57 6.19
CA ASN A 76 1.81 -4.02 6.09
C ASN A 76 2.92 -4.57 5.19
N ASP A 77 3.19 -3.93 4.05
CA ASP A 77 4.31 -4.27 3.17
C ASP A 77 5.67 -4.22 3.91
N LEU A 78 5.85 -3.27 4.82
CA LEU A 78 7.07 -3.20 5.64
C LEU A 78 7.09 -4.30 6.71
N CYS A 79 5.95 -4.58 7.35
CA CYS A 79 5.82 -5.60 8.38
C CYS A 79 6.07 -7.01 7.85
N VAL A 80 5.54 -7.37 6.68
CA VAL A 80 5.75 -8.70 6.08
C VAL A 80 7.20 -8.96 5.68
N MET A 81 7.97 -7.89 5.43
CA MET A 81 9.42 -7.94 5.22
C MET A 81 10.23 -8.11 6.52
N GLY A 82 9.56 -8.23 7.67
CA GLY A 82 10.18 -8.32 8.99
C GLY A 82 10.72 -6.99 9.52
N ALA A 83 10.28 -5.86 8.95
CA ALA A 83 10.81 -4.54 9.25
C ALA A 83 9.87 -3.74 10.15
N ARG A 84 10.44 -2.98 11.08
CA ARG A 84 9.69 -2.04 11.93
C ARG A 84 9.61 -0.69 11.23
N PRO A 85 8.41 -0.21 10.83
CA PRO A 85 8.27 1.11 10.21
C PRO A 85 8.76 2.22 11.14
N ILE A 86 9.39 3.24 10.55
CA ILE A 86 9.92 4.40 11.29
C ILE A 86 9.41 5.73 10.76
N GLY A 87 8.85 5.76 9.54
CA GLY A 87 8.27 6.98 8.98
C GLY A 87 7.60 6.72 7.63
N LEU A 88 6.58 7.51 7.35
CA LEU A 88 5.81 7.51 6.11
C LEU A 88 5.94 8.84 5.38
N ALA A 89 5.84 8.80 4.06
CA ALA A 89 5.64 9.93 3.18
C ALA A 89 4.25 9.84 2.56
N LEU A 90 3.46 10.91 2.64
CA LEU A 90 2.09 10.96 2.13
C LEU A 90 2.00 11.98 0.99
N VAL A 91 1.59 11.54 -0.20
CA VAL A 91 1.34 12.41 -1.35
C VAL A 91 -0.14 12.33 -1.71
N ILE A 92 -0.76 13.50 -1.88
CA ILE A 92 -2.20 13.62 -2.12
C ILE A 92 -2.44 14.48 -3.38
N GLU A 93 -3.42 14.05 -4.18
CA GLU A 93 -3.91 14.76 -5.37
C GLU A 93 -5.14 15.65 -5.08
N GLU A 94 -5.41 16.65 -5.92
CA GLU A 94 -6.71 17.36 -5.97
C GLU A 94 -7.85 16.38 -6.30
N GLY A 95 -9.02 16.60 -5.70
CA GLY A 95 -10.20 15.76 -5.91
C GLY A 95 -11.11 15.65 -4.69
N PHE A 96 -10.58 16.00 -3.51
CA PHE A 96 -11.35 16.08 -2.28
C PHE A 96 -12.12 17.40 -2.18
N SER A 97 -13.31 17.35 -1.58
CA SER A 97 -13.78 18.51 -0.81
C SER A 97 -12.88 18.70 0.43
N ASP A 98 -12.74 19.94 0.90
CA ASP A 98 -11.98 20.24 2.12
C ASP A 98 -12.41 19.31 3.28
N ASP A 99 -13.72 19.11 3.46
CA ASP A 99 -14.28 18.24 4.49
C ASP A 99 -13.85 16.77 4.37
N GLU A 100 -13.76 16.23 3.15
CA GLU A 100 -13.31 14.86 2.93
C GLU A 100 -11.82 14.71 3.20
N LEU A 101 -11.01 15.67 2.73
CA LEU A 101 -9.58 15.69 2.98
C LEU A 101 -9.28 15.64 4.48
N TRP A 102 -9.92 16.49 5.27
CA TRP A 102 -9.68 16.53 6.72
C TRP A 102 -10.08 15.23 7.41
N LYS A 103 -11.24 14.64 7.07
CA LYS A 103 -11.66 13.34 7.62
C LYS A 103 -10.67 12.22 7.31
N ILE A 104 -10.10 12.23 6.11
CA ILE A 104 -9.14 11.23 5.65
C ILE A 104 -7.80 11.40 6.36
N LEU A 105 -7.33 12.63 6.50
CA LEU A 105 -6.11 12.94 7.25
C LEU A 105 -6.24 12.57 8.74
N GLU A 106 -7.41 12.81 9.35
CA GLU A 106 -7.69 12.32 10.70
C GLU A 106 -7.67 10.79 10.77
N SER A 107 -8.17 10.10 9.74
CA SER A 107 -8.15 8.63 9.66
C SER A 107 -6.75 8.07 9.54
N VAL A 108 -5.93 8.67 8.68
CA VAL A 108 -4.49 8.42 8.58
C VAL A 108 -3.84 8.59 9.95
N ASN A 109 -4.06 9.72 10.61
CA ASN A 109 -3.45 10.01 11.90
C ASN A 109 -3.83 8.98 12.97
N ARG A 110 -5.11 8.56 13.03
CA ARG A 110 -5.56 7.51 13.98
C ARG A 110 -4.81 6.19 13.78
N VAL A 111 -4.53 5.80 12.54
CA VAL A 111 -3.73 4.58 12.27
C VAL A 111 -2.29 4.79 12.72
N CYS A 112 -1.67 5.91 12.31
CA CYS A 112 -0.30 6.28 12.66
C CYS A 112 -0.07 6.32 14.17
N GLU A 113 -1.02 6.88 14.94
CA GLU A 113 -0.99 6.89 16.40
C GLU A 113 -1.05 5.47 16.98
N LYS A 114 -1.93 4.62 16.45
CA LYS A 114 -2.09 3.22 16.92
C LYS A 114 -0.80 2.41 16.76
N VAL A 115 -0.06 2.61 15.67
CA VAL A 115 1.19 1.87 15.39
C VAL A 115 2.45 2.63 15.80
N ASN A 116 2.33 3.85 16.29
CA ASN A 116 3.44 4.76 16.60
C ASN A 116 4.40 4.97 15.42
N VAL A 117 3.84 5.27 14.25
CA VAL A 117 4.59 5.54 13.01
C VAL A 117 4.17 6.89 12.45
N PRO A 118 5.06 7.90 12.43
CA PRO A 118 4.69 9.23 11.97
C PRO A 118 4.67 9.34 10.44
N VAL A 119 3.83 10.25 9.93
CA VAL A 119 4.00 10.83 8.60
C VAL A 119 5.02 11.96 8.73
N VAL A 120 6.18 11.82 8.11
CA VAL A 120 7.35 12.72 8.33
C VAL A 120 7.62 13.64 7.15
N THR A 121 7.03 13.36 5.99
CA THR A 121 7.19 14.16 4.78
C THR A 121 6.01 13.90 3.84
N GLY A 122 5.96 14.66 2.75
CA GLY A 122 4.89 14.54 1.78
C GLY A 122 5.06 15.53 0.64
N ASP A 123 4.12 15.46 -0.28
CA ASP A 123 3.96 16.42 -1.36
C ASP A 123 2.47 16.59 -1.66
N THR A 124 2.09 17.74 -2.20
CA THR A 124 0.71 17.96 -2.63
C THR A 124 0.75 18.52 -4.03
N LYS A 125 -0.04 17.90 -4.92
CA LYS A 125 -0.19 18.31 -6.30
C LYS A 125 -1.66 18.43 -6.63
N VAL A 126 -1.98 19.53 -7.27
CA VAL A 126 -3.34 19.92 -7.62
C VAL A 126 -3.45 19.76 -9.13
N LEU A 127 -4.14 18.70 -9.58
CA LEU A 127 -4.34 18.35 -10.99
C LEU A 127 -5.75 18.76 -11.42
N SER A 128 -5.90 19.14 -12.69
CA SER A 128 -7.17 19.65 -13.17
C SER A 128 -8.27 18.60 -13.00
N LYS A 129 -9.46 19.06 -12.61
CA LYS A 129 -10.62 18.18 -12.42
C LYS A 129 -10.84 17.24 -13.61
N GLY A 130 -10.85 15.94 -13.33
CA GLY A 130 -11.11 14.88 -14.32
C GLY A 130 -9.88 14.34 -15.04
N GLU A 131 -8.67 14.82 -14.71
CA GLU A 131 -7.41 14.23 -15.20
C GLU A 131 -7.15 12.83 -14.61
N VAL A 132 -7.73 12.55 -13.43
CA VAL A 132 -7.73 11.23 -12.79
C VAL A 132 -9.18 10.85 -12.47
N ARG A 133 -9.52 9.56 -12.58
CA ARG A 133 -10.89 9.05 -12.29
C ARG A 133 -11.14 9.01 -10.78
N GLY A 134 -11.14 10.18 -10.13
CA GLY A 134 -11.36 10.32 -8.69
C GLY A 134 -10.10 10.81 -7.99
N ILE A 135 -9.60 10.00 -7.06
CA ILE A 135 -8.58 10.40 -6.09
C ILE A 135 -7.39 9.46 -6.16
N LEU A 136 -6.19 10.03 -6.09
CA LEU A 136 -4.95 9.29 -5.89
C LEU A 136 -4.30 9.69 -4.57
N ILE A 137 -3.97 8.68 -3.76
CA ILE A 137 -3.07 8.82 -2.63
C ILE A 137 -1.87 7.91 -2.86
N ASN A 138 -0.66 8.45 -2.73
CA ASN A 138 0.54 7.63 -2.63
C ASN A 138 1.08 7.68 -1.20
N VAL A 139 1.43 6.51 -0.66
CA VAL A 139 2.13 6.40 0.60
C VAL A 139 3.39 5.60 0.38
N SER A 140 4.53 6.22 0.67
CA SER A 140 5.82 5.54 0.73
C SER A 140 6.23 5.38 2.18
N GLY A 141 6.94 4.32 2.52
CA GLY A 141 7.31 4.03 3.90
C GLY A 141 8.73 3.51 4.00
N VAL A 142 9.39 3.87 5.10
CA VAL A 142 10.73 3.38 5.44
C VAL A 142 10.70 2.67 6.79
N ALA A 143 11.42 1.57 6.88
CA ALA A 143 11.51 0.72 8.05
C ALA A 143 12.95 0.27 8.31
N ILE A 144 13.18 -0.22 9.52
CA ILE A 144 14.45 -0.83 9.93
C ILE A 144 14.19 -2.29 10.32
N ALA A 145 15.06 -3.20 9.86
CA ALA A 145 15.01 -4.61 10.20
C ALA A 145 16.39 -5.12 10.65
N ASP A 146 16.41 -6.05 11.61
CA ASP A 146 17.63 -6.82 11.94
C ASP A 146 17.86 -7.96 10.94
N LYS A 147 16.76 -8.54 10.44
CA LYS A 147 16.74 -9.55 9.39
C LYS A 147 15.56 -9.26 8.47
N VAL A 148 15.79 -9.37 7.17
CA VAL A 148 14.71 -9.27 6.18
C VAL A 148 14.09 -10.66 5.98
N ILE A 149 12.76 -10.68 5.92
CA ILE A 149 11.97 -11.84 5.51
C ILE A 149 11.62 -11.62 4.03
N ALA A 150 12.05 -12.54 3.16
CA ALA A 150 11.79 -12.44 1.73
C ALA A 150 10.67 -13.39 1.31
N ASN A 151 9.87 -13.01 0.32
CA ASN A 151 8.77 -13.83 -0.21
C ASN A 151 9.23 -15.10 -0.97
N SER A 152 10.53 -15.27 -1.15
CA SER A 152 11.16 -16.40 -1.86
C SER A 152 11.81 -17.44 -0.94
N GLY A 153 11.58 -17.33 0.38
CA GLY A 153 12.22 -18.18 1.40
C GLY A 153 11.47 -19.45 1.80
N LEU A 154 10.39 -19.83 1.11
CA LEU A 154 9.56 -20.99 1.48
C LEU A 154 10.26 -22.33 1.16
N GLU A 155 10.23 -23.28 2.11
CA GLU A 155 10.84 -24.60 1.98
C GLU A 155 9.83 -25.76 2.12
N VAL A 156 10.20 -26.94 1.63
CA VAL A 156 9.37 -28.15 1.78
C VAL A 156 9.27 -28.53 3.25
N GLY A 157 8.05 -28.55 3.77
CA GLY A 157 7.76 -28.86 5.17
C GLY A 157 7.15 -27.69 5.94
N ASP A 158 7.30 -26.46 5.42
CA ASP A 158 6.71 -25.26 6.00
C ASP A 158 5.18 -25.33 6.06
N LYS A 159 4.61 -24.55 6.97
CA LYS A 159 3.16 -24.39 7.14
C LYS A 159 2.74 -23.02 6.63
N ILE A 160 1.66 -23.00 5.85
CA ILE A 160 1.02 -21.77 5.40
C ILE A 160 -0.06 -21.41 6.43
N VAL A 161 0.04 -20.19 6.96
CA VAL A 161 -0.91 -19.64 7.94
C VAL A 161 -1.45 -18.33 7.40
N VAL A 162 -2.75 -18.10 7.59
CA VAL A 162 -3.41 -16.82 7.28
C VAL A 162 -3.84 -16.18 8.59
N SER A 163 -3.67 -14.85 8.71
CA SER A 163 -3.95 -14.09 9.93
C SER A 163 -5.44 -13.81 10.15
N GLY A 164 -6.28 -14.07 9.15
CA GLY A 164 -7.72 -13.81 9.19
C GLY A 164 -8.46 -14.47 8.02
N SER A 165 -9.70 -14.02 7.80
CA SER A 165 -10.48 -14.37 6.61
C SER A 165 -9.88 -13.78 5.33
N ALA A 166 -10.37 -14.21 4.18
CA ALA A 166 -9.90 -13.74 2.88
C ALA A 166 -11.07 -13.22 2.05
N GLY A 167 -10.88 -12.08 1.38
CA GLY A 167 -11.83 -11.49 0.46
C GLY A 167 -12.74 -10.41 1.05
N ASP A 168 -12.61 -10.11 2.36
CA ASP A 168 -13.45 -9.14 3.06
C ASP A 168 -13.41 -7.74 2.45
N HIS A 169 -12.20 -7.18 2.22
CA HIS A 169 -12.06 -5.88 1.56
C HIS A 169 -12.75 -5.81 0.19
N GLY A 170 -12.44 -6.76 -0.71
CA GLY A 170 -13.01 -6.78 -2.05
C GLY A 170 -14.53 -6.92 -2.04
N ALA A 171 -15.05 -7.77 -1.15
CA ALA A 171 -16.49 -7.94 -0.98
C ALA A 171 -17.15 -6.67 -0.42
N ALA A 172 -16.54 -5.99 0.55
CA ALA A 172 -17.06 -4.74 1.12
C ALA A 172 -17.13 -3.61 0.08
N ILE A 173 -16.08 -3.44 -0.74
CA ILE A 173 -16.05 -2.44 -1.82
C ILE A 173 -17.13 -2.74 -2.87
N LEU A 174 -17.25 -4.00 -3.32
CA LEU A 174 -18.26 -4.39 -4.30
C LEU A 174 -19.68 -4.24 -3.75
N SER A 175 -19.91 -4.64 -2.50
CA SER A 175 -21.20 -4.47 -1.81
C SER A 175 -21.62 -3.01 -1.79
N SER A 176 -20.70 -2.11 -1.42
CA SER A 176 -20.95 -0.66 -1.43
C SER A 176 -21.23 -0.13 -2.83
N ARG A 177 -20.50 -0.61 -3.85
CA ARG A 177 -20.65 -0.17 -5.24
C ARG A 177 -22.01 -0.53 -5.83
N PHE A 178 -22.51 -1.72 -5.53
CA PHE A 178 -23.79 -2.21 -6.04
C PHE A 178 -24.98 -1.89 -5.13
N GLY A 179 -24.78 -1.14 -4.05
CA GLY A 179 -25.84 -0.75 -3.11
C GLY A 179 -26.43 -1.95 -2.36
N TYR A 180 -25.64 -3.00 -2.11
CA TYR A 180 -26.09 -4.17 -1.37
C TYR A 180 -26.10 -3.86 0.13
N GLU A 181 -27.26 -4.01 0.76
CA GLU A 181 -27.41 -3.86 2.21
C GLU A 181 -26.92 -5.13 2.92
N GLY A 182 -25.81 -5.02 3.64
CA GLY A 182 -25.21 -6.13 4.37
C GLY A 182 -24.26 -5.65 5.47
N SER A 183 -23.77 -6.60 6.27
CA SER A 183 -22.84 -6.34 7.37
C SER A 183 -21.37 -6.57 6.98
N LEU A 184 -21.06 -6.59 5.68
CA LEU A 184 -19.70 -6.79 5.19
C LEU A 184 -18.86 -5.55 5.46
N VAL A 185 -17.72 -5.75 6.10
CA VAL A 185 -16.80 -4.69 6.52
C VAL A 185 -15.41 -5.06 6.03
N SER A 186 -14.69 -4.09 5.48
CA SER A 186 -13.29 -4.24 5.08
C SER A 186 -12.41 -4.64 6.27
N ASP A 187 -11.55 -5.62 6.07
CA ASP A 187 -10.52 -6.11 7.01
C ASP A 187 -9.29 -5.18 7.09
N CYS A 188 -9.33 -4.03 6.40
CA CYS A 188 -8.27 -3.02 6.39
C CYS A 188 -7.83 -2.64 7.82
N ALA A 189 -6.66 -3.13 8.21
CA ALA A 189 -6.01 -2.86 9.48
C ALA A 189 -4.49 -2.94 9.33
N PRO A 190 -3.71 -2.21 10.15
CA PRO A 190 -2.28 -2.45 10.24
C PRO A 190 -2.06 -3.80 10.96
N VAL A 191 -1.23 -4.66 10.39
CA VAL A 191 -0.78 -5.94 10.98
C VAL A 191 0.59 -5.82 11.64
#